data_AF-A0A7Y5KHR4-F1
#
_entry.id   AF-A0A7Y5KHR4-F1
#
_cell.length_a   1.000
_cell.length_b   1.000
_cell.length_c   1.000
_cell.angle_alpha   90.00
_cell.angle_beta   90.00
_cell.angle_gamma   90.00
#
_symmetry.space_group_name_H-M   'P 1'
#
loop_
_entity.id
_entity.type
_entity.pdbx_description
1 polymer ?
#
loop_
_entity_poly.entity_id
_entity_poly.type
_entity_poly.pdbx_seq_one_letter_code
_entity_poly.pdbx_strand_id
1 'polypeptide(L)'
;MWKDRRTQEGNNTLIPIRVSGELYGGSKYDFEVNLRFNRFSVQINSSDPPLLQTGALNIALIPGYTGFNPREERRTAVVRRELRALGQSGTIIRNILLDLRENAERWKRFIDVLQSIFPGLHLFEPEFEEQVDRYIRVTYSEGELLPLPRRKKTTAFDIFSSGSGFHQFLQILSGILVEQTSTVLLDEPDAHLFSKLQAELYGVLKLLRDDGIQVVAATHSTELIAAASPEQIISFTHVSPHRLHVQTEVLNTVENLGGLENLALLLIDSYRKVVIVEDKYDESLLHLFVRQILGDQEYAQLQSRLIFLHHHTRPNGATVKKMLDTLCQAFRSTKPVDVKAFVVADRDYALDEQLVQELEKYARHESPFAANQTWHIWQRAEIENYLLVPDAIVRAVRNAAPTPSTPSLFEPTKEKVWELLDHAVEASREAVRKRLIDAFHDRNRLEKLGWQASTVTEKAEEFLAQIWHGDQRYTWCDAKKVVLPRLRDAIQKQYDITVTDRAIVEALTPNDVPEDLRRAVKKLVAFLE
;
A
#
# COMPACT_ATOMS: atom_id res chain seq x y z
N MET A 1 6.63 35.35 26.99
CA MET A 1 7.07 35.92 28.28
C MET A 1 6.61 37.37 28.32
N TRP A 2 5.70 37.76 29.22
CA TRP A 2 5.34 39.16 29.40
C TRP A 2 6.33 39.79 30.38
N LYS A 3 7.19 40.67 29.87
CA LYS A 3 8.01 41.55 30.71
C LYS A 3 7.45 42.95 30.58
N ASP A 4 7.25 43.62 31.71
CA ASP A 4 7.13 45.07 31.71
C ASP A 4 8.45 45.65 31.16
N ARG A 5 8.36 46.35 30.02
CA ARG A 5 9.51 46.90 29.31
C ARG A 5 10.22 48.01 30.09
N ARG A 6 9.62 48.56 31.14
CA ARG A 6 10.17 49.70 31.89
C ARG A 6 10.90 49.31 33.17
N THR A 7 10.49 48.24 33.85
CA THR A 7 11.04 47.90 35.18
C THR A 7 12.00 46.72 35.17
N GLN A 8 12.01 45.89 34.11
CA GLN A 8 12.69 44.58 34.08
C GLN A 8 12.33 43.62 35.24
N GLU A 9 11.43 43.98 36.14
CA GLU A 9 10.93 43.11 37.20
C GLU A 9 9.86 42.18 36.61
N GLY A 10 10.18 40.89 36.53
CA GLY A 10 9.24 39.84 36.18
C GLY A 10 8.68 39.21 37.44
N ASN A 11 7.38 39.40 37.70
CA ASN A 11 6.71 38.60 38.72
C ASN A 11 6.56 37.18 38.18
N ASN A 12 7.24 36.22 38.83
CA ASN A 12 7.25 34.81 38.46
C ASN A 12 5.85 34.20 38.68
N THR A 13 4.98 34.35 37.69
CA THR A 13 3.64 33.78 37.75
C THR A 13 3.73 32.33 37.29
N LEU A 14 3.64 31.41 38.24
CA LEU A 14 3.41 30.00 37.96
C LEU A 14 2.03 29.85 37.31
N ILE A 15 1.99 29.30 36.11
CA ILE A 15 0.73 28.90 35.46
C ILE A 15 0.63 27.38 35.60
N PRO A 16 -0.12 26.89 36.61
CA PRO A 16 -0.45 25.47 36.68
C PRO A 16 -1.53 25.17 35.65
N ILE A 17 -1.24 24.28 34.71
CA ILE A 17 -2.24 23.71 33.81
C ILE A 17 -2.66 22.38 34.41
N ARG A 18 -3.91 22.26 34.86
CA ARG A 18 -4.47 20.97 35.27
C ARG A 18 -5.12 20.26 34.11
N VAL A 19 -4.78 18.99 33.95
CA VAL A 19 -5.38 18.09 32.97
C VAL A 19 -5.97 16.93 33.74
N SER A 20 -7.29 16.81 33.70
CA SER A 20 -8.03 15.72 34.35
C SER A 20 -8.84 14.93 33.34
N GLY A 21 -8.98 13.64 33.56
CA GLY A 21 -9.78 12.76 32.72
C GLY A 21 -10.16 11.47 33.41
N GLU A 22 -10.91 10.64 32.69
CA GLU A 22 -11.36 9.33 33.13
C GLU A 22 -10.91 8.30 32.09
N LEU A 23 -10.11 7.32 32.51
CA LEU A 23 -9.67 6.22 31.66
C LEU A 23 -10.82 5.23 31.41
N TYR A 24 -10.66 4.44 30.36
CA TYR A 24 -11.56 3.31 30.08
C TYR A 24 -11.49 2.32 31.25
N GLY A 25 -12.58 2.19 32.00
CA GLY A 25 -12.62 1.45 33.28
C GLY A 25 -13.00 2.29 34.50
N GLY A 26 -13.17 3.61 34.35
CA GLY A 26 -13.69 4.51 35.39
C GLY A 26 -12.63 5.15 36.29
N SER A 27 -11.35 4.81 36.08
CA SER A 27 -10.23 5.38 36.82
C SER A 27 -10.02 6.85 36.44
N LYS A 28 -10.11 7.75 37.41
CA LYS A 28 -9.88 9.17 37.20
C LYS A 28 -8.43 9.53 37.43
N TYR A 29 -7.90 10.42 36.60
CA TYR A 29 -6.58 11.00 36.76
C TYR A 29 -6.67 12.53 36.79
N ASP A 30 -5.77 13.16 37.52
CA ASP A 30 -5.49 14.58 37.47
C ASP A 30 -3.96 14.75 37.44
N PHE A 31 -3.44 15.53 36.51
CA PHE A 31 -2.04 15.94 36.58
C PHE A 31 -1.88 17.43 36.35
N GLU A 32 -0.95 18.01 37.09
CA GLU A 32 -0.62 19.41 37.00
C GLU A 32 0.67 19.58 36.20
N VAL A 33 0.58 20.30 35.09
CA VAL A 33 1.72 20.74 34.30
C VAL A 33 2.11 22.14 34.78
N ASN A 34 3.24 22.22 35.46
CA ASN A 34 3.80 23.48 35.90
C ASN A 34 4.80 24.00 34.86
N LEU A 35 4.47 25.13 34.24
CA LEU A 35 5.34 25.81 33.27
C LEU A 35 6.33 26.72 34.01
N ARG A 36 7.62 26.34 34.03
CA ARG A 36 8.73 27.17 34.54
C ARG A 36 9.82 27.30 33.48
N PHE A 37 9.97 28.47 32.86
CA PHE A 37 11.08 28.76 31.94
C PHE A 37 11.30 27.70 30.84
N ASN A 38 10.28 27.41 30.02
CA ASN A 38 10.29 26.32 29.02
C ASN A 38 10.53 24.90 29.58
N ARG A 39 10.61 24.73 30.91
CA ARG A 39 10.59 23.43 31.56
C ARG A 39 9.17 23.15 32.02
N PHE A 40 8.67 21.98 31.66
CA PHE A 40 7.43 21.43 32.19
C PHE A 40 7.79 20.38 33.25
N SER A 41 7.14 20.46 34.40
CA SER A 41 7.10 19.34 35.34
C SER A 41 5.67 18.84 35.40
N VAL A 42 5.49 17.54 35.13
CA VAL A 42 4.20 16.87 35.25
C VAL A 42 4.16 16.16 36.59
N GLN A 43 3.20 16.49 37.43
CA GLN A 43 2.91 15.74 38.66
C GLN A 43 1.57 15.04 38.51
N ILE A 44 1.59 13.70 38.54
CA ILE A 44 0.38 12.88 38.49
C ILE A 44 -0.17 12.75 39.90
N ASN A 45 -1.36 13.30 40.12
CA ASN A 45 -2.15 13.13 41.32
C ASN A 45 -3.31 12.17 41.01
N SER A 46 -3.19 10.92 41.45
CA SER A 46 -4.27 9.94 41.32
C SER A 46 -4.51 9.23 42.64
N SER A 47 -5.77 8.95 42.96
CA SER A 47 -6.15 8.05 44.05
C SER A 47 -6.08 6.57 43.67
N ASP A 48 -5.81 6.28 42.39
CA ASP A 48 -5.74 4.93 41.83
C ASP A 48 -4.27 4.44 41.76
N PRO A 49 -3.88 3.41 42.54
CA PRO A 49 -2.50 2.94 42.63
C PRO A 49 -1.82 2.56 41.30
N PRO A 50 -2.48 1.87 40.34
CA PRO A 50 -1.95 1.65 38.99
C PRO A 50 -1.54 2.94 38.25
N LEU A 51 -2.33 4.01 38.36
CA LEU A 51 -2.03 5.31 37.73
C LEU A 51 -0.80 5.98 38.37
N LEU A 52 -0.62 5.84 39.69
CA LEU A 52 0.60 6.30 40.35
C LEU A 52 1.83 5.49 39.91
N GLN A 53 1.68 4.19 39.63
CA GLN A 53 2.74 3.36 39.06
C GLN A 53 3.08 3.75 37.62
N THR A 54 2.11 4.24 36.82
CA THR A 54 2.41 4.76 35.46
C THR A 54 3.31 6.01 35.47
N GLY A 55 3.33 6.78 36.56
CA GLY A 55 4.28 7.89 36.74
C GLY A 55 5.74 7.45 36.91
N ALA A 56 5.99 6.15 37.09
CA ALA A 56 7.32 5.55 37.12
C ALA A 56 7.79 5.02 35.74
N LEU A 57 6.94 5.07 34.71
CA LEU A 57 7.33 4.66 33.35
C LEU A 57 8.32 5.68 32.78
N ASN A 58 9.49 5.19 32.37
CA ASN A 58 10.47 5.98 31.66
C ASN A 58 10.12 5.96 30.16
N ILE A 59 9.48 7.03 29.68
CA ILE A 59 8.98 7.16 28.31
C ILE A 59 9.92 8.06 27.50
N ALA A 60 10.42 7.56 26.38
CA ALA A 60 11.11 8.38 25.38
C ALA A 60 10.19 8.69 24.21
N LEU A 61 10.18 9.95 23.77
CA LEU A 61 9.61 10.34 22.48
C LEU A 61 10.75 10.56 21.49
N ILE A 62 10.72 9.82 20.38
CA ILE A 62 11.64 10.01 19.26
C ILE A 62 10.78 10.51 18.09
N PRO A 63 10.87 11.81 17.76
CA PRO A 63 10.12 12.34 16.63
C PRO A 63 10.75 11.88 15.31
N GLY A 64 10.06 12.17 14.21
CA GLY A 64 10.58 12.02 12.87
C GLY A 64 11.93 12.71 12.67
N TYR A 65 12.67 12.29 11.65
CA TYR A 65 14.01 12.81 11.40
C TYR A 65 14.03 14.31 11.10
N THR A 66 14.86 15.04 11.84
CA THR A 66 14.98 16.51 11.76
C THR A 66 16.27 16.96 11.07
N GLY A 67 17.03 16.04 10.46
CA GLY A 67 18.34 16.35 9.91
C GLY A 67 19.47 16.22 10.95
N PHE A 68 20.69 15.94 10.47
CA PHE A 68 21.88 15.95 11.31
C PHE A 68 22.65 17.26 11.15
N ASN A 69 23.31 17.70 12.22
CA ASN A 69 24.29 18.78 12.10
C ASN A 69 25.58 18.26 11.44
N PRO A 70 26.22 19.03 10.54
CA PRO A 70 27.51 18.62 9.95
C PRO A 70 28.62 18.46 11.00
N ARG A 71 28.55 19.23 12.08
CA ARG A 71 29.51 19.22 13.19
C ARG A 71 28.79 19.47 14.50
N GLU A 72 29.26 18.83 15.57
CA GLU A 72 28.70 18.97 16.91
C GLU A 72 29.80 19.19 17.94
N GLU A 73 29.69 20.27 18.71
CA GLU A 73 30.47 20.44 19.93
C GLU A 73 29.92 19.51 21.01
N ARG A 74 30.77 19.06 21.95
CA ARG A 74 30.30 18.33 23.13
C ARG A 74 29.43 19.26 23.98
N ARG A 75 28.16 18.92 24.14
CA ARG A 75 27.19 19.67 24.95
C ARG A 75 27.17 19.13 26.37
N THR A 76 26.82 19.97 27.35
CA THR A 76 26.62 19.51 28.73
C THR A 76 25.41 18.58 28.83
N ALA A 77 25.38 17.71 29.84
CA ALA A 77 24.29 16.75 30.02
C ALA A 77 22.90 17.42 30.10
N VAL A 78 22.82 18.62 30.68
CA VAL A 78 21.57 19.40 30.79
C VAL A 78 21.06 19.83 29.41
N VAL A 79 21.94 20.39 28.57
CA VAL A 79 21.58 20.82 27.21
C VAL A 79 21.17 19.63 26.36
N ARG A 80 21.89 18.49 26.48
CA ARG A 80 21.52 17.27 25.75
C ARG A 80 20.13 16.78 26.14
N ARG A 81 19.83 16.71 27.44
CA ARG A 81 18.51 16.30 27.94
C ARG A 81 17.40 17.23 27.46
N GLU A 82 17.64 18.55 27.47
CA GLU A 82 16.68 19.55 26.97
C GLU A 82 16.39 19.37 25.48
N LEU A 83 17.43 19.26 24.65
CA LEU A 83 17.26 19.09 23.20
C LEU A 83 16.55 17.78 22.85
N ARG A 84 16.82 16.70 23.57
CA ARG A 84 16.07 15.44 23.40
C ARG A 84 14.61 15.57 23.80
N ALA A 85 14.32 16.22 24.92
CA ALA A 85 12.95 16.48 25.35
C ALA A 85 12.17 17.37 24.35
N LEU A 86 12.88 18.23 23.62
CA LEU A 86 12.33 19.04 22.53
C LEU A 86 12.25 18.28 21.19
N GLY A 87 12.66 17.01 21.14
CA GLY A 87 12.67 16.21 19.91
C GLY A 87 13.80 16.56 18.93
N GLN A 88 14.79 17.34 19.34
CA GLN A 88 15.89 17.81 18.49
C GLN A 88 17.11 16.88 18.55
N SER A 89 16.89 15.57 18.73
CA SER A 89 17.96 14.57 18.88
C SER A 89 18.91 14.52 17.67
N GLY A 90 18.42 14.80 16.45
CA GLY A 90 19.25 14.87 15.25
C GLY A 90 20.34 15.96 15.30
N THR A 91 20.11 17.04 16.06
CA THR A 91 21.09 18.13 16.22
C THR A 91 22.27 17.77 17.14
N ILE A 92 22.14 16.67 17.88
CA ILE A 92 23.10 16.20 18.89
C ILE A 92 23.39 14.70 18.75
N ILE A 93 23.27 14.13 17.56
CA ILE A 93 23.40 12.69 17.36
C ILE A 93 24.80 12.18 17.74
N ARG A 94 25.88 12.91 17.42
CA ARG A 94 27.24 12.51 17.80
C ARG A 94 27.43 12.55 19.31
N ASN A 95 26.77 13.49 19.98
CA ASN A 95 26.75 13.52 21.44
C ASN A 95 26.04 12.29 22.03
N ILE A 96 24.92 11.86 21.44
CA ILE A 96 24.16 10.67 21.88
C ILE A 96 24.99 9.41 21.65
N LEU A 97 25.63 9.26 20.48
CA LEU A 97 26.50 8.12 20.19
C LEU A 97 27.70 8.07 21.13
N LEU A 98 28.29 9.23 21.46
CA LEU A 98 29.39 9.30 22.41
C LEU A 98 28.94 8.89 23.83
N ASP A 99 27.74 9.27 24.26
CA ASP A 99 27.15 8.79 25.53
C ASP A 99 26.89 7.28 25.49
N LEU A 100 26.40 6.75 24.36
CA LEU A 100 26.13 5.32 24.18
C LEU A 100 27.42 4.48 24.28
N ARG A 101 28.53 4.99 23.75
CA ARG A 101 29.87 4.37 23.81
C ARG A 101 30.35 4.13 25.25
N GLU A 102 29.89 4.93 26.23
CA GLU A 102 30.29 4.76 27.63
C GLU A 102 29.84 3.41 28.22
N ASN A 103 28.86 2.75 27.60
CA ASN A 103 28.42 1.40 27.96
C ASN A 103 28.72 0.40 26.84
N ALA A 104 29.73 -0.44 27.04
CA ALA A 104 30.21 -1.38 26.03
C ALA A 104 29.15 -2.40 25.57
N GLU A 105 28.28 -2.87 26.48
CA GLU A 105 27.22 -3.83 26.11
C GLU A 105 26.17 -3.18 25.22
N ARG A 106 25.75 -1.96 25.54
CA ARG A 106 24.77 -1.22 24.73
C ARG A 106 25.34 -0.76 23.41
N TRP A 107 26.59 -0.33 23.41
CA TRP A 107 27.30 0.00 22.17
C TRP A 107 27.39 -1.22 21.26
N LYS A 108 27.77 -2.39 21.81
CA LYS A 108 27.77 -3.65 21.05
C LYS A 108 26.39 -3.99 20.50
N ARG A 109 25.35 -3.94 21.34
CA ARG A 109 23.97 -4.21 20.90
C ARG A 109 23.52 -3.26 19.78
N PHE A 110 23.85 -1.98 19.91
CA PHE A 110 23.58 -0.97 18.89
C PHE A 110 24.26 -1.31 17.56
N ILE A 111 25.55 -1.65 17.59
CA ILE A 111 26.30 -2.04 16.39
C ILE A 111 25.74 -3.34 15.80
N ASP A 112 25.43 -4.35 16.60
CA ASP A 112 24.88 -5.64 16.13
C ASP A 112 23.56 -5.43 15.37
N VAL A 113 22.65 -4.62 15.91
CA VAL A 113 21.36 -4.30 15.25
C VAL A 113 21.58 -3.43 14.01
N LEU A 114 22.48 -2.44 14.07
CA LEU A 114 22.76 -1.57 12.93
C LEU A 114 23.38 -2.36 11.77
N GLN A 115 24.29 -3.30 12.06
CA GLN A 115 24.95 -4.15 11.08
C GLN A 115 24.02 -5.21 10.47
N SER A 116 22.98 -5.66 11.20
CA SER A 116 22.00 -6.58 10.59
C SER A 116 21.20 -5.92 9.47
N ILE A 117 21.01 -4.60 9.55
CA ILE A 117 20.26 -3.81 8.54
C ILE A 117 21.20 -3.34 7.44
N PHE A 118 22.41 -2.88 7.81
CA PHE A 118 23.42 -2.33 6.92
C PHE A 118 24.73 -3.12 6.99
N PRO A 119 24.77 -4.36 6.46
CA PRO A 119 25.94 -5.25 6.61
C PRO A 119 27.21 -4.70 5.94
N GLY A 120 27.07 -3.82 4.94
CA GLY A 120 28.20 -3.16 4.27
C GLY A 120 28.66 -1.85 4.90
N LEU A 121 28.02 -1.39 5.99
CA LEU A 121 28.40 -0.17 6.71
C LEU A 121 28.99 -0.51 8.07
N HIS A 122 30.23 -0.07 8.30
CA HIS A 122 30.93 -0.27 9.56
C HIS A 122 31.14 1.07 10.25
N LEU A 123 30.34 1.33 11.28
CA LEU A 123 30.46 2.53 12.10
C LEU A 123 31.61 2.39 13.10
N PHE A 124 32.49 3.39 13.16
CA PHE A 124 33.57 3.45 14.15
C PHE A 124 33.07 4.07 15.47
N GLU A 125 33.79 3.80 16.56
CA GLU A 125 33.49 4.40 17.84
C GLU A 125 33.61 5.94 17.80
N PRO A 126 32.68 6.68 18.42
CA PRO A 126 32.78 8.13 18.54
C PRO A 126 34.05 8.56 19.28
N GLU A 127 34.74 9.55 18.74
CA GLU A 127 35.97 10.10 19.31
C GLU A 127 35.75 11.56 19.75
N PHE A 128 36.21 11.87 20.97
CA PHE A 128 36.25 13.23 21.48
C PHE A 128 37.22 13.32 22.66
N GLU A 129 38.20 14.20 22.56
CA GLU A 129 39.13 14.56 23.63
C GLU A 129 38.89 16.01 24.07
N GLU A 130 38.42 16.22 25.29
CA GLU A 130 37.93 17.52 25.79
C GLU A 130 38.98 18.64 25.73
N GLN A 131 40.27 18.32 25.83
CA GLN A 131 41.35 19.31 25.81
C GLN A 131 41.80 19.72 24.39
N VAL A 132 41.46 18.93 23.36
CA VAL A 132 42.03 19.06 22.02
C VAL A 132 40.95 19.26 20.96
N ASP A 133 39.83 18.56 21.09
CA ASP A 133 38.80 18.50 20.08
C ASP A 133 37.75 19.59 20.28
N ARG A 134 37.46 20.34 19.21
CA ARG A 134 36.30 21.23 19.18
C ARG A 134 35.00 20.48 18.88
N TYR A 135 35.07 19.43 18.07
CA TYR A 135 33.91 18.71 17.58
C TYR A 135 34.07 17.21 17.81
N ILE A 136 32.97 16.54 18.13
CA ILE A 136 32.92 15.08 18.23
C ILE A 136 33.08 14.52 16.82
N ARG A 137 33.98 13.55 16.64
CA ARG A 137 34.15 12.83 15.38
C ARG A 137 33.40 11.50 15.44
N VAL A 138 32.60 11.23 14.42
CA VAL A 138 31.99 9.93 14.19
C VAL A 138 32.11 9.62 12.71
N THR A 139 32.73 8.49 12.41
CA THR A 139 33.05 8.09 11.04
C THR A 139 32.58 6.67 10.76
N TYR A 140 32.44 6.33 9.48
CA TYR A 140 32.10 4.99 9.04
C TYR A 140 32.91 4.60 7.80
N SER A 141 32.92 3.32 7.45
CA SER A 141 33.46 2.81 6.18
C SER A 141 32.46 1.93 5.45
N GLU A 142 32.62 1.85 4.13
CA GLU A 142 31.78 1.03 3.24
C GLU A 142 32.57 -0.18 2.71
N GLY A 143 31.90 -1.34 2.60
CA GLY A 143 32.46 -2.59 2.06
C GLY A 143 32.97 -3.56 3.13
N GLU A 144 33.48 -4.72 2.71
CA GLU A 144 33.95 -5.76 3.65
C GLU A 144 35.15 -5.27 4.48
N LEU A 145 35.07 -5.46 5.81
CA LEU A 145 36.21 -5.42 6.73
C LEU A 145 37.19 -6.56 6.36
N LEU A 146 37.97 -6.37 5.30
CA LEU A 146 39.02 -7.32 4.94
C LEU A 146 40.09 -7.33 6.05
N PRO A 147 40.42 -8.49 6.64
CA PRO A 147 41.60 -8.62 7.49
C PRO A 147 42.83 -8.58 6.59
N LEU A 148 43.23 -7.39 6.14
CA LEU A 148 44.37 -7.25 5.26
C LEU A 148 45.66 -6.98 6.04
N PRO A 149 46.70 -7.81 5.87
CA PRO A 149 48.05 -7.42 6.21
C PRO A 149 48.47 -6.36 5.19
N ARG A 150 48.65 -5.12 5.68
CA ARG A 150 49.32 -3.98 5.02
C ARG A 150 48.51 -3.25 3.92
N ARG A 151 48.08 -2.03 4.29
CA ARG A 151 48.21 -0.80 3.48
C ARG A 151 47.18 -0.52 2.37
N LYS A 152 45.91 -0.96 2.48
CA LYS A 152 44.80 -0.21 1.88
C LYS A 152 44.19 0.67 2.97
N LYS A 153 44.29 1.99 2.83
CA LYS A 153 43.70 2.95 3.78
C LYS A 153 42.18 2.79 3.68
N THR A 154 41.55 2.20 4.70
CA THR A 154 40.09 2.17 4.81
C THR A 154 39.63 3.62 4.71
N THR A 155 38.87 3.95 3.67
CA THR A 155 38.41 5.32 3.47
C THR A 155 37.30 5.55 4.49
N ALA A 156 37.60 6.35 5.51
CA ALA A 156 36.63 6.72 6.54
C ALA A 156 35.88 7.96 6.07
N PHE A 157 34.55 7.87 6.09
CA PHE A 157 33.65 8.96 5.77
C PHE A 157 33.06 9.53 7.06
N ASP A 158 32.79 10.83 7.10
CA ASP A 158 32.04 11.42 8.20
C ASP A 158 30.60 10.89 8.18
N ILE A 159 30.01 10.62 9.35
CA ILE A 159 28.64 10.12 9.47
C ILE A 159 27.63 10.99 8.71
N PHE A 160 27.85 12.31 8.62
CA PHE A 160 26.98 13.24 7.90
C PHE A 160 26.88 12.94 6.40
N SER A 161 27.89 12.26 5.82
CA SER A 161 27.92 11.89 4.40
C SER A 161 27.05 10.68 4.07
N SER A 162 26.47 10.01 5.07
CA SER A 162 25.64 8.83 4.86
C SER A 162 24.22 9.18 4.41
N GLY A 163 23.48 8.18 3.92
CA GLY A 163 22.10 8.36 3.47
C GLY A 163 21.12 8.65 4.61
N SER A 164 20.04 9.37 4.30
CA SER A 164 18.98 9.73 5.26
C SER A 164 18.38 8.51 5.97
N GLY A 165 18.24 7.38 5.27
CA GLY A 165 17.76 6.14 5.90
C GLY A 165 18.70 5.63 6.99
N PHE A 166 20.02 5.68 6.78
CA PHE A 166 20.98 5.33 7.82
C PHE A 166 20.88 6.29 9.02
N HIS A 167 20.77 7.59 8.75
CA HIS A 167 20.53 8.59 9.80
C HIS A 167 19.27 8.33 10.63
N GLN A 168 18.16 7.92 10.00
CA GLN A 168 16.92 7.55 10.69
C GLN A 168 17.16 6.40 11.69
N PHE A 169 17.80 5.32 11.26
CA PHE A 169 18.12 4.19 12.13
C PHE A 169 19.06 4.56 13.26
N LEU A 170 20.08 5.40 12.99
CA LEU A 170 20.96 5.91 14.03
C LEU A 170 20.18 6.69 15.09
N GLN A 171 19.27 7.59 14.68
CA GLN A 171 18.47 8.39 15.61
C GLN A 171 17.54 7.52 16.46
N ILE A 172 16.81 6.59 15.85
CA ILE A 172 15.90 5.68 16.57
C ILE A 172 16.70 4.81 17.55
N LEU A 173 17.67 4.04 17.05
CA LEU A 173 18.39 3.05 17.87
C LEU A 173 19.17 3.71 19.00
N SER A 174 19.90 4.79 18.72
CA SER A 174 20.68 5.48 19.76
C SER A 174 19.79 6.18 20.78
N GLY A 175 18.67 6.76 20.35
CA GLY A 175 17.70 7.38 21.26
C GLY A 175 17.11 6.39 22.25
N ILE A 176 16.75 5.19 21.78
CA ILE A 176 16.18 4.13 22.61
C ILE A 176 17.22 3.57 23.60
N LEU A 177 18.41 3.23 23.10
CA LEU A 177 19.42 2.54 23.90
C LEU A 177 20.12 3.45 24.92
N VAL A 178 20.19 4.77 24.67
CA VAL A 178 20.78 5.72 25.63
C VAL A 178 19.83 6.00 26.81
N GLU A 179 18.53 6.12 26.59
CA GLU A 179 17.57 6.59 27.59
C GLU A 179 17.11 5.51 28.59
N GLN A 180 17.41 4.22 28.34
CA GLN A 180 16.99 3.11 29.21
C GLN A 180 15.47 3.12 29.48
N THR A 181 14.70 3.40 28.43
CA THR A 181 13.26 3.56 28.52
C THR A 181 12.56 2.22 28.45
N SER A 182 11.55 2.03 29.30
CA SER A 182 10.66 0.87 29.22
C SER A 182 9.62 1.03 28.10
N THR A 183 9.37 2.27 27.66
CA THR A 183 8.38 2.60 26.62
C THR A 183 8.93 3.67 25.69
N VAL A 184 8.76 3.48 24.39
CA VAL A 184 9.20 4.40 23.34
C VAL A 184 8.00 4.79 22.48
N LEU A 185 7.84 6.09 22.27
CA LEU A 185 6.90 6.68 21.33
C LEU A 185 7.67 7.11 20.08
N LEU A 186 7.26 6.61 18.92
CA LEU A 186 7.82 6.94 17.62
C LEU A 186 6.79 7.70 16.79
N ASP A 187 7.19 8.83 16.24
CA ASP A 187 6.36 9.60 15.31
C ASP A 187 6.96 9.51 13.90
N GLU A 188 6.19 8.96 12.96
CA GLU A 188 6.59 8.68 11.57
C GLU A 188 8.01 8.08 11.44
N PRO A 189 8.29 6.94 12.10
CA PRO A 189 9.63 6.36 12.09
C PRO A 189 10.06 5.85 10.71
N ASP A 190 9.11 5.67 9.80
CA ASP A 190 9.26 5.29 8.39
C ASP A 190 9.56 6.47 7.45
N ALA A 191 9.46 7.71 7.94
CA ALA A 191 9.74 8.89 7.14
C ALA A 191 11.12 8.79 6.48
N HIS A 192 11.19 9.14 5.20
CA HIS A 192 12.42 9.10 4.38
C HIS A 192 13.05 7.71 4.18
N LEU A 193 12.35 6.63 4.54
CA LEU A 193 12.75 5.26 4.20
C LEU A 193 12.05 4.80 2.91
N PHE A 194 12.79 4.12 2.04
CA PHE A 194 12.19 3.39 0.93
C PHE A 194 11.58 2.07 1.44
N SER A 195 10.60 1.49 0.73
CA SER A 195 9.80 0.33 1.17
C SER A 195 10.62 -0.82 1.77
N LYS A 196 11.80 -1.14 1.21
CA LYS A 196 12.68 -2.19 1.76
C LYS A 196 13.15 -1.86 3.20
N LEU A 197 13.56 -0.63 3.47
CA LEU A 197 14.02 -0.20 4.79
C LEU A 197 12.88 -0.06 5.79
N GLN A 198 11.65 0.22 5.33
CA GLN A 198 10.47 0.22 6.20
C GLN A 198 10.18 -1.20 6.73
N ALA A 199 10.32 -2.23 5.89
CA ALA A 199 10.20 -3.61 6.34
C ALA A 199 11.28 -3.99 7.37
N GLU A 200 12.53 -3.58 7.15
CA GLU A 200 13.62 -3.78 8.11
C GLU A 200 13.37 -3.06 9.44
N LEU A 201 12.82 -1.83 9.39
CA LEU A 201 12.46 -1.06 10.57
C LEU A 201 11.50 -1.84 11.47
N TYR A 202 10.46 -2.46 10.91
CA TYR A 202 9.55 -3.29 11.71
C TYR A 202 10.26 -4.47 12.38
N GLY A 203 11.21 -5.12 11.69
CA GLY A 203 12.05 -6.16 12.28
C GLY A 203 12.84 -5.65 13.49
N VAL A 204 13.42 -4.45 13.39
CA VAL A 204 14.11 -3.78 14.50
C VAL A 204 13.17 -3.49 15.66
N LEU A 205 11.97 -2.95 15.40
CA LEU A 205 11.00 -2.66 16.46
C LEU A 205 10.57 -3.94 17.20
N LYS A 206 10.48 -5.08 16.50
CA LYS A 206 10.27 -6.40 17.12
C LYS A 206 11.43 -6.82 18.01
N LEU A 207 12.68 -6.66 17.56
CA LEU A 207 13.86 -6.97 18.38
C LEU A 207 13.88 -6.16 19.67
N LEU A 208 13.54 -4.87 19.61
CA LEU A 208 13.47 -4.01 20.79
C LEU A 208 12.34 -4.41 21.74
N ARG A 209 11.19 -4.85 21.19
CA ARG A 209 10.11 -5.43 21.99
C ARG A 209 10.56 -6.68 22.73
N ASP A 210 11.31 -7.55 22.08
CA ASP A 210 11.82 -8.78 22.69
C ASP A 210 12.85 -8.48 23.80
N ASP A 211 13.52 -7.32 23.73
CA ASP A 211 14.36 -6.76 24.80
C ASP A 211 13.53 -6.13 25.96
N GLY A 212 12.20 -6.27 25.95
CA GLY A 212 11.30 -5.78 26.99
C GLY A 212 10.86 -4.31 26.85
N ILE A 213 11.14 -3.68 25.70
CA ILE A 213 10.79 -2.28 25.43
C ILE A 213 9.43 -2.22 24.74
N GLN A 214 8.45 -1.54 25.34
CA GLN A 214 7.18 -1.28 24.66
C GLN A 214 7.38 -0.19 23.59
N VAL A 215 7.01 -0.49 22.34
CA VAL A 215 7.05 0.48 21.23
C VAL A 215 5.63 0.87 20.84
N VAL A 216 5.36 2.18 20.77
CA VAL A 216 4.14 2.75 20.19
C VAL A 216 4.54 3.65 19.05
N ALA A 217 4.12 3.34 17.82
CA ALA A 217 4.48 4.09 16.63
C ALA A 217 3.23 4.67 15.95
N ALA A 218 3.28 5.95 15.62
CA ALA A 218 2.36 6.57 14.67
C ALA A 218 2.97 6.46 13.27
N THR A 219 2.22 5.93 12.30
CA THR A 219 2.72 5.71 10.93
C THR A 219 1.61 5.76 9.90
N HIS A 220 1.97 6.22 8.70
CA HIS A 220 1.16 6.11 7.49
C HIS A 220 1.73 5.08 6.50
N SER A 221 2.88 4.47 6.80
CA SER A 221 3.52 3.49 5.93
C SER A 221 2.66 2.24 5.81
N THR A 222 2.21 1.97 4.60
CA THR A 222 1.47 0.75 4.26
C THR A 222 2.27 -0.51 4.53
N GLU A 223 3.59 -0.46 4.41
CA GLU A 223 4.52 -1.57 4.60
C GLU A 223 4.63 -1.98 6.07
N LEU A 224 4.83 -1.01 6.97
CA LEU A 224 4.77 -1.21 8.42
C LEU A 224 3.41 -1.76 8.88
N ILE A 225 2.31 -1.21 8.37
CA ILE A 225 0.94 -1.67 8.69
C ILE A 225 0.75 -3.10 8.21
N ALA A 226 1.19 -3.42 6.99
CA ALA A 226 1.11 -4.77 6.42
C ALA A 226 1.93 -5.78 7.24
N ALA A 227 3.09 -5.39 7.78
CA ALA A 227 3.94 -6.28 8.57
C ALA A 227 3.46 -6.49 10.02
N ALA A 228 2.68 -5.54 10.56
CA ALA A 228 2.09 -5.60 11.91
C ALA A 228 1.09 -6.75 12.06
N SER A 229 0.97 -7.38 13.23
CA SER A 229 -0.19 -8.26 13.49
C SER A 229 -1.44 -7.41 13.66
N PRO A 230 -2.63 -7.83 13.17
CA PRO A 230 -3.87 -7.05 13.25
C PRO A 230 -4.13 -6.45 14.65
N GLU A 231 -3.92 -7.23 15.70
CA GLU A 231 -4.22 -6.86 17.09
C GLU A 231 -3.28 -5.76 17.63
N GLN A 232 -2.17 -5.49 16.93
CA GLN A 232 -1.21 -4.43 17.27
C GLN A 232 -1.60 -3.10 16.62
N ILE A 233 -2.56 -3.09 15.69
CA ILE A 233 -2.94 -1.91 14.93
C ILE A 233 -4.13 -1.22 15.61
N ILE A 234 -3.96 0.06 15.91
CA ILE A 234 -5.04 0.95 16.34
C ILE A 234 -5.31 1.91 15.20
N SER A 235 -6.47 1.77 14.57
CA SER A 235 -6.89 2.64 13.49
C SER A 235 -7.51 3.92 14.03
N PHE A 236 -7.13 5.05 13.42
CA PHE A 236 -7.74 6.36 13.60
C PHE A 236 -8.60 6.78 12.40
N THR A 237 -8.87 5.87 11.45
CA THR A 237 -9.68 6.16 10.25
C THR A 237 -11.17 6.36 10.55
N HIS A 238 -11.66 5.86 11.69
CA HIS A 238 -13.01 6.07 12.18
C HIS A 238 -13.12 7.34 13.04
N VAL A 239 -14.36 7.79 13.30
CA VAL A 239 -14.67 8.89 14.24
C VAL A 239 -14.12 8.61 15.65
N SER A 240 -13.93 7.33 16.01
CA SER A 240 -13.29 6.91 17.25
C SER A 240 -12.15 5.92 16.97
N PRO A 241 -10.99 6.06 17.64
CA PRO A 241 -9.91 5.09 17.51
C PRO A 241 -10.38 3.70 17.91
N HIS A 242 -10.06 2.67 17.13
CA HIS A 242 -10.34 1.29 17.51
C HIS A 242 -9.18 0.37 17.15
N ARG A 243 -9.04 -0.72 17.91
CA ARG A 243 -8.09 -1.79 17.60
C ARG A 243 -8.68 -2.74 16.58
N LEU A 244 -7.89 -3.14 15.60
CA LEU A 244 -8.29 -4.14 14.64
C LEU A 244 -8.33 -5.52 15.34
N HIS A 245 -9.49 -6.17 15.34
CA HIS A 245 -9.69 -7.47 15.98
C HIS A 245 -10.12 -8.48 14.92
N VAL A 246 -9.19 -9.36 14.53
CA VAL A 246 -9.43 -10.34 13.47
C VAL A 246 -9.11 -11.74 13.97
N GLN A 247 -9.84 -12.75 13.48
CA GLN A 247 -9.55 -14.15 13.74
C GLN A 247 -8.46 -14.62 12.77
N THR A 248 -7.24 -14.77 13.26
CA THR A 248 -6.08 -15.22 12.47
C THR A 248 -6.30 -16.59 11.80
N GLU A 249 -7.05 -17.51 12.41
CA GLU A 249 -7.40 -18.81 11.80
C GLU A 249 -8.32 -18.66 10.57
N VAL A 250 -9.27 -17.72 10.63
CA VAL A 250 -10.18 -17.42 9.51
C VAL A 250 -9.44 -16.61 8.45
N LEU A 251 -8.54 -15.72 8.85
CA LEU A 251 -7.68 -14.95 7.94
C LEU A 251 -6.88 -15.83 7.01
N ASN A 252 -6.23 -16.89 7.50
CA ASN A 252 -5.50 -17.82 6.63
C ASN A 252 -6.39 -18.47 5.56
N THR A 253 -7.70 -18.60 5.84
CA THR A 253 -8.69 -19.08 4.86
C THR A 253 -9.05 -18.00 3.84
N VAL A 254 -9.04 -16.72 4.25
CA VAL A 254 -9.29 -15.55 3.41
C VAL A 254 -8.04 -15.09 2.64
N GLU A 255 -6.83 -15.32 3.13
CA GLU A 255 -5.58 -15.08 2.41
C GLU A 255 -5.48 -15.95 1.14
N ASN A 256 -6.06 -17.17 1.20
CA ASN A 256 -6.25 -18.02 0.02
C ASN A 256 -7.31 -17.49 -0.97
N LEU A 257 -8.03 -16.40 -0.64
CA LEU A 257 -9.03 -15.71 -1.45
C LEU A 257 -8.49 -14.38 -2.02
N GLY A 258 -7.17 -14.29 -2.25
CA GLY A 258 -6.54 -13.16 -2.93
C GLY A 258 -5.56 -12.33 -2.11
N GLY A 259 -4.99 -12.86 -1.03
CA GLY A 259 -3.92 -12.18 -0.26
C GLY A 259 -4.41 -10.89 0.41
N LEU A 260 -5.25 -11.02 1.45
CA LEU A 260 -5.65 -9.87 2.24
C LEU A 260 -4.51 -9.40 3.15
N GLU A 261 -3.90 -8.28 2.80
CA GLU A 261 -2.96 -7.58 3.66
C GLU A 261 -3.69 -6.86 4.81
N ASN A 262 -3.00 -6.60 5.93
CA ASN A 262 -3.59 -5.91 7.09
C ASN A 262 -4.15 -4.53 6.75
N LEU A 263 -3.54 -3.82 5.80
CA LEU A 263 -4.06 -2.57 5.29
C LEU A 263 -5.46 -2.76 4.68
N ALA A 264 -5.63 -3.78 3.84
CA ALA A 264 -6.93 -4.07 3.22
C ALA A 264 -7.98 -4.39 4.30
N LEU A 265 -7.65 -5.17 5.34
CA LEU A 265 -8.56 -5.45 6.45
C LEU A 265 -9.00 -4.19 7.19
N LEU A 266 -8.06 -3.28 7.46
CA LEU A 266 -8.33 -2.01 8.14
C LEU A 266 -9.22 -1.09 7.30
N LEU A 267 -8.98 -1.04 5.98
CA LEU A 267 -9.82 -0.30 5.04
C LEU A 267 -11.20 -0.96 4.89
N ILE A 268 -11.30 -2.29 4.92
CA ILE A 268 -12.57 -3.03 4.87
C ILE A 268 -13.39 -2.74 6.13
N ASP A 269 -12.77 -2.75 7.31
CA ASP A 269 -13.46 -2.38 8.54
C ASP A 269 -13.93 -0.92 8.52
N SER A 270 -13.16 -0.04 7.87
CA SER A 270 -13.49 1.38 7.70
C SER A 270 -14.65 1.62 6.74
N TYR A 271 -14.58 1.06 5.53
CA TYR A 271 -15.48 1.41 4.43
C TYR A 271 -16.60 0.39 4.21
N ARG A 272 -16.44 -0.84 4.69
CA ARG A 272 -17.43 -1.93 4.58
C ARG A 272 -17.82 -2.25 3.13
N LYS A 273 -16.95 -1.95 2.18
CA LYS A 273 -17.15 -2.11 0.74
C LYS A 273 -15.90 -2.72 0.12
N VAL A 274 -16.07 -3.70 -0.77
CA VAL A 274 -15.00 -4.35 -1.53
C VAL A 274 -15.38 -4.45 -3.00
N VAL A 275 -14.38 -4.56 -3.87
CA VAL A 275 -14.52 -4.87 -5.28
C VAL A 275 -14.00 -6.28 -5.51
N ILE A 276 -14.79 -7.15 -6.11
CA ILE A 276 -14.40 -8.53 -6.40
C ILE A 276 -14.15 -8.64 -7.89
N VAL A 277 -12.96 -9.08 -8.25
CA VAL A 277 -12.51 -9.35 -9.63
C VAL A 277 -11.98 -10.77 -9.73
N GLU A 278 -11.75 -11.25 -10.95
CA GLU A 278 -11.22 -12.61 -11.17
C GLU A 278 -9.81 -12.75 -10.64
N ASP A 279 -8.90 -11.87 -11.05
CA ASP A 279 -7.50 -11.95 -10.69
C ASP A 279 -6.82 -10.56 -10.59
N LYS A 280 -5.52 -10.57 -10.31
CA LYS A 280 -4.70 -9.35 -10.16
C LYS A 280 -4.55 -8.57 -11.47
N TYR A 281 -4.62 -9.24 -12.62
CA TYR A 281 -4.55 -8.60 -13.92
C TYR A 281 -5.81 -7.79 -14.20
N ASP A 282 -6.98 -8.33 -13.88
CA ASP A 282 -8.28 -7.62 -13.91
C ASP A 282 -8.28 -6.38 -13.01
N GLU A 283 -7.80 -6.51 -11.77
CA GLU A 283 -7.60 -5.36 -10.87
C GLU A 283 -6.73 -4.28 -11.52
N SER A 284 -5.60 -4.69 -12.10
CA SER A 284 -4.64 -3.77 -12.71
C SER A 284 -5.27 -3.02 -13.90
N LEU A 285 -6.01 -3.70 -14.75
CA LEU A 285 -6.74 -3.09 -15.87
C LEU A 285 -7.85 -2.16 -15.37
N LEU A 286 -8.60 -2.56 -14.36
CA LEU A 286 -9.68 -1.73 -13.82
C LEU A 286 -9.14 -0.45 -13.18
N HIS A 287 -8.01 -0.50 -12.47
CA HIS A 287 -7.32 0.70 -12.01
C HIS A 287 -6.95 1.65 -13.15
N LEU A 288 -6.40 1.11 -14.26
CA LEU A 288 -6.06 1.91 -15.44
C LEU A 288 -7.30 2.55 -16.06
N PHE A 289 -8.39 1.81 -16.26
CA PHE A 289 -9.61 2.33 -16.85
C PHE A 289 -10.31 3.36 -15.97
N VAL A 290 -10.43 3.11 -14.66
CA VAL A 290 -11.02 4.06 -13.71
C VAL A 290 -10.22 5.35 -13.71
N ARG A 291 -8.88 5.27 -13.65
CA ARG A 291 -7.99 6.43 -13.72
C ARG A 291 -8.15 7.20 -15.03
N GLN A 292 -8.21 6.51 -16.17
CA GLN A 292 -8.37 7.15 -17.48
C GLN A 292 -9.71 7.88 -17.63
N ILE A 293 -10.77 7.33 -17.02
CA ILE A 293 -12.14 7.87 -17.16
C ILE A 293 -12.40 9.02 -16.20
N LEU A 294 -11.93 8.92 -14.94
CA LEU A 294 -12.12 9.96 -13.92
C LEU A 294 -11.04 11.05 -13.96
N GLY A 295 -9.86 10.72 -14.49
CA GLY A 295 -8.67 11.55 -14.42
C GLY A 295 -7.95 11.44 -13.07
N ASP A 296 -6.71 11.95 -13.02
CA ASP A 296 -5.79 11.75 -11.90
C ASP A 296 -6.31 12.29 -10.56
N GLN A 297 -6.99 13.44 -10.57
CA GLN A 297 -7.45 14.09 -9.35
C GLN A 297 -8.58 13.33 -8.66
N GLU A 298 -9.60 12.92 -9.41
CA GLU A 298 -10.75 12.19 -8.87
C GLU A 298 -10.35 10.75 -8.53
N TYR A 299 -9.52 10.11 -9.36
CA TYR A 299 -8.95 8.80 -9.05
C TYR A 299 -8.14 8.81 -7.74
N ALA A 300 -7.32 9.85 -7.50
CA ALA A 300 -6.54 9.95 -6.27
C ALA A 300 -7.40 10.02 -5.00
N GLN A 301 -8.62 10.56 -5.10
CA GLN A 301 -9.59 10.60 -4.00
C GLN A 301 -10.31 9.27 -3.81
N LEU A 302 -10.54 8.53 -4.90
CA LEU A 302 -11.26 7.26 -4.90
C LEU A 302 -10.37 6.05 -4.53
N GLN A 303 -9.09 6.06 -4.93
CA GLN A 303 -8.21 4.89 -4.88
C GLN A 303 -8.07 4.26 -3.49
N SER A 304 -8.13 5.05 -2.42
CA SER A 304 -8.05 4.56 -1.04
C SER A 304 -9.27 3.74 -0.60
N ARG A 305 -10.37 3.82 -1.37
CA ARG A 305 -11.61 3.05 -1.17
C ARG A 305 -11.74 1.87 -2.11
N LEU A 306 -10.86 1.76 -3.12
CA LEU A 306 -10.83 0.64 -4.06
C LEU A 306 -10.10 -0.54 -3.42
N ILE A 307 -10.83 -1.33 -2.64
CA ILE A 307 -10.28 -2.51 -1.97
C ILE A 307 -10.66 -3.74 -2.77
N PHE A 308 -9.68 -4.38 -3.40
CA PHE A 308 -9.88 -5.52 -4.27
C PHE A 308 -9.75 -6.87 -3.53
N LEU A 309 -10.62 -7.81 -3.88
CA LEU A 309 -10.51 -9.24 -3.55
C LEU A 309 -10.50 -10.04 -4.85
N HIS A 310 -9.70 -11.12 -4.89
CA HIS A 310 -9.55 -11.94 -6.10
C HIS A 310 -10.29 -13.27 -5.94
N HIS A 311 -11.15 -13.57 -6.91
CA HIS A 311 -11.94 -14.80 -6.89
C HIS A 311 -11.22 -16.02 -7.49
N HIS A 312 -10.14 -15.80 -8.26
CA HIS A 312 -9.32 -16.78 -9.00
C HIS A 312 -10.04 -17.55 -10.14
N THR A 313 -11.35 -17.40 -10.26
CA THR A 313 -12.22 -17.94 -11.31
C THR A 313 -13.34 -16.93 -11.57
N ARG A 314 -14.13 -17.09 -12.64
CA ARG A 314 -15.32 -16.25 -12.86
C ARG A 314 -16.23 -16.24 -11.62
N PRO A 315 -16.47 -15.07 -10.99
CA PRO A 315 -17.30 -14.98 -9.80
C PRO A 315 -18.73 -15.48 -10.08
N ASN A 316 -19.33 -16.15 -9.09
CA ASN A 316 -20.77 -16.42 -9.08
C ASN A 316 -21.37 -16.10 -7.70
N GLY A 317 -22.68 -15.91 -7.66
CA GLY A 317 -23.38 -15.50 -6.43
C GLY A 317 -23.06 -16.33 -5.19
N ALA A 318 -22.93 -17.66 -5.33
CA ALA A 318 -22.72 -18.57 -4.21
C ALA A 318 -21.30 -18.50 -3.66
N THR A 319 -20.29 -18.48 -4.54
CA THR A 319 -18.89 -18.40 -4.12
C THR A 319 -18.55 -17.02 -3.59
N VAL A 320 -19.09 -15.95 -4.20
CA VAL A 320 -18.99 -14.58 -3.67
C VAL A 320 -19.63 -14.47 -2.29
N LYS A 321 -20.83 -15.02 -2.11
CA LYS A 321 -21.49 -15.02 -0.79
C LYS A 321 -20.63 -15.74 0.25
N LYS A 322 -20.08 -16.91 -0.08
CA LYS A 322 -19.20 -17.66 0.83
C LYS A 322 -17.95 -16.85 1.19
N MET A 323 -17.34 -16.16 0.23
CA MET A 323 -16.21 -15.27 0.45
C MET A 323 -16.57 -14.14 1.42
N LEU A 324 -17.70 -13.45 1.19
CA LEU A 324 -18.19 -12.38 2.08
C LEU A 324 -18.53 -12.92 3.48
N ASP A 325 -19.22 -14.05 3.60
CA ASP A 325 -19.55 -14.66 4.88
C ASP A 325 -18.27 -15.00 5.66
N THR A 326 -17.23 -15.51 4.99
CA THR A 326 -15.92 -15.82 5.60
C THR A 326 -15.20 -14.55 6.04
N LEU A 327 -15.20 -13.51 5.22
CA LEU A 327 -14.63 -12.20 5.54
C LEU A 327 -15.32 -11.59 6.77
N CYS A 328 -16.66 -11.59 6.81
CA CYS A 328 -17.43 -11.08 7.94
C CYS A 328 -17.17 -11.87 9.23
N GLN A 329 -16.96 -13.19 9.14
CA GLN A 329 -16.57 -14.03 10.29
C GLN A 329 -15.16 -13.73 10.81
N ALA A 330 -14.27 -13.26 9.95
CA ALA A 330 -12.91 -12.90 10.33
C ALA A 330 -12.90 -11.71 11.30
N PHE A 331 -13.81 -10.74 11.14
CA PHE A 331 -13.88 -9.60 12.05
C PHE A 331 -14.55 -9.96 13.39
N ARG A 332 -13.82 -9.84 14.50
CA ARG A 332 -14.36 -9.94 15.87
C ARG A 332 -14.81 -8.57 16.35
N SER A 333 -15.96 -8.11 15.89
CA SER A 333 -16.58 -6.89 16.40
C SER A 333 -17.83 -7.19 17.23
N THR A 334 -18.08 -6.36 18.25
CA THR A 334 -19.32 -6.39 19.06
C THR A 334 -20.59 -6.09 18.24
N LYS A 335 -20.42 -5.61 17.00
CA LYS A 335 -21.46 -5.46 15.98
C LYS A 335 -21.12 -6.34 14.77
N PRO A 336 -22.08 -6.95 14.08
CA PRO A 336 -21.83 -7.65 12.82
C PRO A 336 -21.15 -6.71 11.82
N VAL A 337 -20.08 -7.17 11.17
CA VAL A 337 -19.53 -6.49 10.00
C VAL A 337 -20.39 -6.89 8.81
N ASP A 338 -21.05 -5.90 8.20
CA ASP A 338 -21.80 -6.08 6.96
C ASP A 338 -20.98 -5.52 5.81
N VAL A 339 -20.31 -6.38 5.05
CA VAL A 339 -19.48 -5.99 3.90
C VAL A 339 -20.29 -6.13 2.62
N LYS A 340 -20.32 -5.07 1.82
CA LYS A 340 -20.92 -5.07 0.48
C LYS A 340 -19.85 -5.29 -0.58
N ALA A 341 -20.19 -6.01 -1.66
CA ALA A 341 -19.33 -6.26 -2.80
C ALA A 341 -19.85 -5.60 -4.07
N PHE A 342 -18.95 -4.98 -4.82
CA PHE A 342 -19.12 -4.71 -6.24
C PHE A 342 -18.40 -5.79 -7.02
N VAL A 343 -19.13 -6.68 -7.67
CA VAL A 343 -18.58 -7.82 -8.38
C VAL A 343 -18.44 -7.48 -9.86
N VAL A 344 -17.23 -7.59 -10.38
CA VAL A 344 -16.92 -7.48 -11.79
C VAL A 344 -16.58 -8.87 -12.30
N ALA A 345 -17.23 -9.30 -13.38
CA ALA A 345 -16.99 -10.60 -13.98
C ALA A 345 -16.93 -10.49 -15.50
N ASP A 346 -16.12 -11.34 -16.12
CA ASP A 346 -16.11 -11.48 -17.55
C ASP A 346 -17.42 -12.06 -18.08
N ARG A 347 -17.74 -11.72 -19.32
CA ARG A 347 -18.88 -12.30 -20.02
C ARG A 347 -18.67 -13.78 -20.29
N ASP A 348 -17.41 -14.19 -20.50
CA ASP A 348 -17.03 -15.58 -20.76
C ASP A 348 -17.86 -16.21 -21.90
N TYR A 349 -18.10 -15.42 -22.94
CA TYR A 349 -18.83 -15.83 -24.15
C TYR A 349 -20.29 -16.23 -23.89
N ALA A 350 -20.83 -15.95 -22.70
CA ALA A 350 -22.24 -16.18 -22.39
C ALA A 350 -23.13 -15.42 -23.39
N LEU A 351 -24.27 -16.01 -23.74
CA LEU A 351 -25.24 -15.38 -24.64
C LEU A 351 -26.06 -14.34 -23.88
N ASP A 352 -26.64 -13.36 -24.58
CA ASP A 352 -27.35 -12.23 -23.94
C ASP A 352 -28.48 -12.70 -23.02
N GLU A 353 -29.23 -13.72 -23.45
CA GLU A 353 -30.32 -14.31 -22.67
C GLU A 353 -29.82 -14.95 -21.36
N GLN A 354 -28.65 -15.57 -21.39
CA GLN A 354 -28.03 -16.18 -20.20
C GLN A 354 -27.56 -15.09 -19.22
N LEU A 355 -26.98 -13.99 -19.73
CA LEU A 355 -26.56 -12.85 -18.91
C LEU A 355 -27.75 -12.18 -18.21
N VAL A 356 -28.84 -11.96 -18.94
CA VAL A 356 -30.07 -11.37 -18.36
C VAL A 356 -30.61 -12.27 -17.26
N GLN A 357 -30.73 -13.59 -17.52
CA GLN A 357 -31.17 -14.55 -16.50
C GLN A 357 -30.25 -14.57 -15.27
N GLU A 358 -28.94 -14.49 -15.47
CA GLU A 358 -27.94 -14.45 -14.41
C GLU A 358 -28.08 -13.18 -13.55
N LEU A 359 -28.15 -12.00 -14.19
CA LEU A 359 -28.32 -10.72 -13.49
C LEU A 359 -29.68 -10.63 -12.77
N GLU A 360 -30.77 -11.12 -13.36
CA GLU A 360 -32.07 -11.19 -12.71
C GLU A 360 -32.03 -12.08 -11.46
N LYS A 361 -31.36 -13.24 -11.55
CA LYS A 361 -31.18 -14.13 -10.41
C LYS A 361 -30.42 -13.46 -9.27
N TYR A 362 -29.44 -12.61 -9.57
CA TYR A 362 -28.68 -11.86 -8.56
C TYR A 362 -29.46 -10.66 -8.00
N ALA A 363 -30.36 -10.05 -8.79
CA ALA A 363 -31.12 -8.87 -8.37
C ALA A 363 -32.37 -9.16 -7.51
N ARG A 364 -32.93 -10.38 -7.55
CA ARG A 364 -34.14 -10.72 -6.77
C ARG A 364 -33.90 -10.58 -5.27
N HIS A 365 -34.70 -9.78 -4.57
CA HIS A 365 -34.57 -9.57 -3.12
C HIS A 365 -34.64 -10.87 -2.28
N GLU A 366 -35.36 -11.89 -2.76
CA GLU A 366 -35.44 -13.21 -2.12
C GLU A 366 -34.22 -14.09 -2.42
N SER A 367 -33.34 -13.65 -3.33
CA SER A 367 -32.11 -14.37 -3.68
C SER A 367 -31.15 -14.31 -2.49
N PRO A 368 -30.49 -15.43 -2.14
CA PRO A 368 -29.48 -15.45 -1.09
C PRO A 368 -28.26 -14.55 -1.38
N PHE A 369 -28.19 -13.95 -2.57
CA PHE A 369 -27.06 -13.16 -3.07
C PHE A 369 -27.33 -11.64 -3.13
N ALA A 370 -28.60 -11.19 -3.07
CA ALA A 370 -28.98 -9.83 -3.46
C ALA A 370 -28.65 -8.74 -2.42
N ALA A 371 -28.63 -9.07 -1.13
CA ALA A 371 -28.54 -8.05 -0.07
C ALA A 371 -27.22 -7.27 -0.09
N ASN A 372 -26.12 -7.93 -0.48
CA ASN A 372 -24.75 -7.41 -0.30
C ASN A 372 -23.90 -7.42 -1.57
N GLN A 373 -24.49 -7.67 -2.74
CA GLN A 373 -23.74 -7.80 -3.99
C GLN A 373 -24.34 -6.90 -5.07
N THR A 374 -23.50 -6.07 -5.68
CA THR A 374 -23.81 -5.31 -6.89
C THR A 374 -23.00 -5.89 -8.04
N TRP A 375 -23.68 -6.36 -9.09
CA TRP A 375 -23.04 -7.07 -10.19
C TRP A 375 -22.84 -6.18 -11.42
N HIS A 376 -21.65 -6.29 -12.01
CA HIS A 376 -21.33 -5.81 -13.34
C HIS A 376 -20.67 -6.95 -14.13
N ILE A 377 -21.34 -7.40 -15.19
CA ILE A 377 -20.78 -8.34 -16.16
C ILE A 377 -20.49 -7.55 -17.42
N TRP A 378 -19.27 -7.68 -17.96
CA TRP A 378 -18.84 -6.95 -19.15
C TRP A 378 -19.73 -7.27 -20.37
N GLN A 379 -19.93 -6.29 -21.26
CA GLN A 379 -20.59 -6.55 -22.53
C GLN A 379 -19.68 -7.25 -23.54
N ARG A 380 -18.38 -6.97 -23.50
CA ARG A 380 -17.35 -7.69 -24.27
C ARG A 380 -16.98 -8.99 -23.55
N ALA A 381 -16.41 -9.94 -24.30
CA ALA A 381 -16.10 -11.29 -23.84
C ALA A 381 -15.26 -11.29 -22.55
N GLU A 382 -14.19 -10.48 -22.54
CA GLU A 382 -13.22 -10.33 -21.47
C GLU A 382 -12.91 -8.84 -21.25
N ILE A 383 -12.41 -8.45 -20.07
CA ILE A 383 -11.98 -7.06 -19.80
C ILE A 383 -10.89 -6.59 -20.78
N GLU A 384 -10.03 -7.49 -21.24
CA GLU A 384 -8.96 -7.23 -22.21
C GLU A 384 -9.49 -6.76 -23.57
N ASN A 385 -10.70 -7.17 -23.93
CA ASN A 385 -11.32 -6.72 -25.18
C ASN A 385 -11.51 -5.19 -25.20
N TYR A 386 -11.55 -4.51 -24.04
CA TYR A 386 -11.61 -3.04 -23.98
C TYR A 386 -10.29 -2.35 -24.37
N LEU A 387 -9.18 -3.09 -24.46
CA LEU A 387 -7.91 -2.60 -25.01
C LEU A 387 -7.89 -2.60 -26.53
N LEU A 388 -8.80 -3.32 -27.18
CA LEU A 388 -8.87 -3.45 -28.63
C LEU A 388 -9.60 -2.25 -29.24
N VAL A 389 -8.94 -1.09 -29.17
CA VAL A 389 -9.35 0.15 -29.82
C VAL A 389 -8.29 0.49 -30.87
N PRO A 390 -8.59 0.31 -32.18
CA PRO A 390 -7.58 0.44 -33.23
C PRO A 390 -6.85 1.79 -33.21
N ASP A 391 -7.57 2.90 -33.04
CA ASP A 391 -6.97 4.24 -33.02
C ASP A 391 -6.14 4.50 -31.76
N ALA A 392 -6.51 3.92 -30.61
CA ALA A 392 -5.70 4.02 -29.39
C ALA A 392 -4.41 3.21 -29.48
N ILE A 393 -4.46 2.02 -30.07
CA ILE A 393 -3.27 1.20 -30.34
C ILE A 393 -2.32 1.95 -31.27
N VAL A 394 -2.81 2.58 -32.34
CA VAL A 394 -1.98 3.40 -33.24
C VAL A 394 -1.29 4.53 -32.48
N ARG A 395 -2.02 5.25 -31.61
CA ARG A 395 -1.44 6.30 -30.78
C ARG A 395 -0.40 5.76 -29.79
N ALA A 396 -0.67 4.64 -29.14
CA ALA A 396 0.26 4.00 -28.22
C ALA A 396 1.57 3.59 -28.92
N VAL A 397 1.47 2.98 -30.11
CA VAL A 397 2.63 2.62 -30.94
C VAL A 397 3.44 3.86 -31.33
N ARG A 398 2.77 4.93 -31.78
CA ARG A 398 3.44 6.18 -32.19
C ARG A 398 4.12 6.89 -31.02
N ASN A 399 3.50 6.90 -29.84
CA ASN A 399 4.08 7.52 -28.64
C ASN A 399 5.29 6.74 -28.11
N ALA A 400 5.34 5.43 -28.33
CA ALA A 400 6.47 4.59 -27.96
C ALA A 400 7.59 4.57 -29.02
N ALA A 401 7.33 5.10 -30.22
CA ALA A 401 8.35 5.23 -31.25
C ALA A 401 9.34 6.36 -30.89
N PRO A 402 10.66 6.15 -31.03
CA PRO A 402 11.65 7.18 -30.75
C PRO A 402 11.50 8.39 -31.69
N THR A 403 11.65 9.61 -31.16
CA THR A 403 11.65 10.85 -31.93
C THR A 403 12.81 10.83 -32.96
N PRO A 404 12.57 11.00 -34.26
CA PRO A 404 13.60 10.73 -35.26
C PRO A 404 14.66 11.83 -35.30
N SER A 405 15.92 11.48 -35.02
CA SER A 405 17.11 12.18 -35.55
C SER A 405 17.43 11.77 -37.00
N THR A 406 16.75 10.74 -37.51
CA THR A 406 16.75 10.31 -38.93
C THR A 406 15.39 9.69 -39.27
N PRO A 407 14.77 9.99 -40.43
CA PRO A 407 13.54 9.35 -40.84
C PRO A 407 13.77 7.84 -41.05
N SER A 408 13.13 7.02 -40.23
CA SER A 408 13.07 5.57 -40.44
C SER A 408 12.15 5.30 -41.63
N LEU A 409 12.54 4.41 -42.55
CA LEU A 409 11.68 3.89 -43.64
C LEU A 409 10.47 3.08 -43.10
N PHE A 410 10.38 2.87 -41.79
CA PHE A 410 9.41 2.00 -41.11
C PHE A 410 8.61 2.75 -40.04
N GLU A 411 8.15 3.97 -40.32
CA GLU A 411 7.21 4.63 -39.39
C GLU A 411 5.90 3.83 -39.30
N PRO A 412 5.36 3.62 -38.09
CA PRO A 412 4.08 2.92 -37.89
C PRO A 412 2.93 3.76 -38.44
N THR A 413 2.49 3.42 -39.65
CA THR A 413 1.28 3.98 -40.27
C THR A 413 0.03 3.38 -39.64
N LYS A 414 -1.07 4.12 -39.70
CA LYS A 414 -2.36 3.70 -39.14
C LYS A 414 -2.82 2.40 -39.80
N GLU A 415 -2.71 2.33 -41.12
CA GLU A 415 -3.13 1.21 -41.95
C GLU A 415 -2.35 -0.06 -41.61
N LYS A 416 -1.04 0.06 -41.37
CA LYS A 416 -0.22 -1.11 -41.07
C LYS A 416 -0.47 -1.68 -39.69
N VAL A 417 -0.66 -0.82 -38.68
CA VAL A 417 -1.04 -1.27 -37.33
C VAL A 417 -2.42 -1.91 -37.33
N TRP A 418 -3.36 -1.38 -38.12
CA TRP A 418 -4.69 -1.97 -38.29
C TRP A 418 -4.61 -3.35 -38.96
N GLU A 419 -3.77 -3.53 -39.97
CA GLU A 419 -3.52 -4.83 -40.60
C GLU A 419 -2.96 -5.86 -39.60
N LEU A 420 -2.00 -5.45 -38.75
CA LEU A 420 -1.47 -6.33 -37.69
C LEU A 420 -2.54 -6.74 -36.68
N LEU A 421 -3.40 -5.80 -36.27
CA LEU A 421 -4.52 -6.07 -35.39
C LEU A 421 -5.54 -7.02 -36.04
N ASP A 422 -5.88 -6.78 -37.31
CA ASP A 422 -6.83 -7.61 -38.05
C ASP A 422 -6.35 -9.06 -38.16
N HIS A 423 -5.08 -9.26 -38.52
CA HIS A 423 -4.46 -10.58 -38.55
C HIS A 423 -4.47 -11.25 -37.17
N ALA A 424 -4.18 -10.51 -36.10
CA ALA A 424 -4.20 -11.06 -34.74
C ALA A 424 -5.62 -11.49 -34.32
N VAL A 425 -6.62 -10.68 -34.65
CA VAL A 425 -8.04 -10.97 -34.40
C VAL A 425 -8.51 -12.18 -35.19
N GLU A 426 -8.26 -12.24 -36.50
CA GLU A 426 -8.66 -13.38 -37.34
C GLU A 426 -8.02 -14.68 -36.84
N ALA A 427 -6.78 -14.61 -36.37
CA ALA A 427 -6.08 -15.77 -35.85
C ALA A 427 -6.65 -16.28 -34.50
N SER A 428 -7.57 -15.56 -33.86
CA SER A 428 -8.34 -16.00 -32.69
C SER A 428 -9.67 -16.68 -33.03
N ARG A 429 -10.13 -16.65 -34.29
CA ARG A 429 -11.46 -17.12 -34.71
C ARG A 429 -11.77 -18.55 -34.28
N GLU A 430 -10.82 -19.46 -34.45
CA GLU A 430 -11.01 -20.86 -34.07
C GLU A 430 -11.10 -21.05 -32.54
N ALA A 431 -10.43 -20.20 -31.75
CA ALA A 431 -10.56 -20.24 -30.30
C ALA A 431 -11.96 -19.77 -29.87
N VAL A 432 -12.46 -18.69 -30.48
CA VAL A 432 -13.81 -18.17 -30.25
C VAL A 432 -14.88 -19.19 -30.62
N ARG A 433 -14.73 -19.82 -31.79
CA ARG A 433 -15.60 -20.90 -32.26
C ARG A 433 -15.79 -21.99 -31.20
N LYS A 434 -14.70 -22.48 -30.61
CA LYS A 434 -14.73 -23.50 -29.55
C LYS A 434 -15.47 -23.01 -28.31
N ARG A 435 -15.18 -21.79 -27.84
CA ARG A 435 -15.84 -21.21 -26.66
C ARG A 435 -17.34 -20.98 -26.88
N LEU A 436 -17.75 -20.59 -28.09
CA LEU A 436 -19.17 -20.48 -28.44
C LEU A 436 -19.86 -21.85 -28.45
N ILE A 437 -19.22 -22.90 -28.97
CA ILE A 437 -19.77 -24.26 -28.89
C ILE A 437 -20.01 -24.65 -27.43
N ASP A 438 -19.07 -24.36 -26.53
CA ASP A 438 -19.23 -24.60 -25.09
C ASP A 438 -20.39 -23.78 -24.50
N ALA A 439 -20.52 -22.50 -24.83
CA ALA A 439 -21.61 -21.63 -24.37
C ALA A 439 -22.99 -22.12 -24.84
N PHE A 440 -23.11 -22.57 -26.09
CA PHE A 440 -24.35 -23.16 -26.62
C PHE A 440 -24.63 -24.54 -26.00
N HIS A 441 -23.59 -25.32 -25.66
CA HIS A 441 -23.74 -26.54 -24.88
C HIS A 441 -24.33 -26.26 -23.49
N ASP A 442 -23.82 -25.25 -22.80
CA ASP A 442 -24.33 -24.82 -21.50
C ASP A 442 -25.77 -24.31 -21.60
N ARG A 443 -26.10 -23.54 -22.62
CA ARG A 443 -27.48 -23.12 -22.90
C ARG A 443 -28.40 -24.32 -23.08
N ASN A 444 -28.03 -25.26 -23.94
CA ASN A 444 -28.83 -26.47 -24.20
C ASN A 444 -29.11 -27.25 -22.90
N ARG A 445 -28.11 -27.35 -22.02
CA ARG A 445 -28.23 -27.99 -20.70
C ARG A 445 -29.14 -27.21 -19.75
N LEU A 446 -28.97 -25.90 -19.62
CA LEU A 446 -29.68 -25.05 -18.66
C LEU A 446 -31.16 -24.86 -19.05
N GLU A 447 -31.43 -24.65 -20.33
CA GLU A 447 -32.78 -24.44 -20.87
C GLU A 447 -33.48 -25.77 -21.24
N LYS A 448 -32.79 -26.91 -21.11
CA LYS A 448 -33.29 -28.27 -21.41
C LYS A 448 -33.87 -28.38 -22.83
N LEU A 449 -33.18 -27.82 -23.81
CA LEU A 449 -33.65 -27.71 -25.20
C LEU A 449 -33.61 -29.05 -25.95
N GLY A 450 -32.85 -30.03 -25.45
CA GLY A 450 -32.77 -31.38 -26.03
C GLY A 450 -32.04 -31.42 -27.38
N TRP A 451 -31.22 -30.42 -27.70
CA TRP A 451 -30.45 -30.39 -28.93
C TRP A 451 -29.37 -31.47 -28.94
N GLN A 452 -29.18 -32.10 -30.11
CA GLN A 452 -28.03 -32.97 -30.35
C GLN A 452 -26.75 -32.14 -30.50
N ALA A 453 -25.57 -32.76 -30.29
CA ALA A 453 -24.28 -32.06 -30.37
C ALA A 453 -24.03 -31.39 -31.74
N SER A 454 -24.53 -31.99 -32.82
CA SER A 454 -24.48 -31.40 -34.18
C SER A 454 -25.26 -30.10 -34.25
N THR A 455 -26.47 -30.07 -33.71
CA THR A 455 -27.33 -28.86 -33.67
C THR A 455 -26.71 -27.76 -32.81
N VAL A 456 -26.10 -28.10 -31.66
CA VAL A 456 -25.37 -27.15 -30.82
C VAL A 456 -24.24 -26.49 -31.61
N THR A 457 -23.48 -27.30 -32.34
CA THR A 457 -22.37 -26.82 -33.18
C THR A 457 -22.89 -25.92 -34.30
N GLU A 458 -23.93 -26.33 -35.02
CA GLU A 458 -24.56 -25.54 -36.08
C GLU A 458 -25.03 -24.18 -35.57
N LYS A 459 -25.69 -24.13 -34.39
CA LYS A 459 -26.14 -22.89 -33.77
C LYS A 459 -24.98 -21.96 -33.36
N ALA A 460 -23.89 -22.52 -32.83
CA ALA A 460 -22.70 -21.75 -32.49
C ALA A 460 -22.02 -21.16 -33.74
N GLU A 461 -21.99 -21.89 -34.86
CA GLU A 461 -21.42 -21.43 -36.13
C GLU A 461 -22.29 -20.36 -36.80
N GLU A 462 -23.61 -20.52 -36.76
CA GLU A 462 -24.57 -19.50 -37.20
C GLU A 462 -24.34 -18.20 -36.44
N PHE A 463 -24.18 -18.27 -35.11
CA PHE A 463 -23.91 -17.11 -34.27
C PHE A 463 -22.53 -16.51 -34.57
N LEU A 464 -21.48 -17.34 -34.70
CA LEU A 464 -20.14 -16.88 -35.07
C LEU A 464 -20.17 -16.10 -36.39
N ALA A 465 -20.85 -16.64 -37.42
CA ALA A 465 -20.99 -15.96 -38.70
C ALA A 465 -21.69 -14.59 -38.57
N GLN A 466 -22.63 -14.46 -37.62
CA GLN A 466 -23.30 -13.20 -37.34
C GLN A 466 -22.41 -12.19 -36.60
N ILE A 467 -21.49 -12.60 -35.73
CA ILE A 467 -20.67 -11.66 -34.94
C ILE A 467 -19.28 -11.41 -35.54
N TRP A 468 -18.84 -12.26 -36.47
CA TRP A 468 -17.47 -12.21 -37.00
C TRP A 468 -17.30 -11.25 -38.19
N HIS A 469 -17.74 -10.00 -38.03
CA HIS A 469 -17.62 -8.97 -39.05
C HIS A 469 -17.32 -7.59 -38.45
N GLY A 470 -16.58 -6.75 -39.19
CA GLY A 470 -16.24 -5.38 -38.77
C GLY A 470 -15.68 -5.32 -37.35
N ASP A 471 -16.15 -4.33 -36.58
CA ASP A 471 -15.72 -4.07 -35.21
C ASP A 471 -16.34 -5.02 -34.17
N GLN A 472 -17.40 -5.75 -34.51
CA GLN A 472 -18.01 -6.75 -33.61
C GLN A 472 -17.03 -7.85 -33.23
N ARG A 473 -16.02 -8.12 -34.07
CA ARG A 473 -14.95 -9.06 -33.76
C ARG A 473 -14.18 -8.67 -32.49
N TYR A 474 -13.99 -7.38 -32.22
CA TYR A 474 -13.29 -6.90 -31.02
C TYR A 474 -14.05 -7.20 -29.73
N THR A 475 -15.37 -7.37 -29.80
CA THR A 475 -16.21 -7.75 -28.66
C THR A 475 -15.98 -9.20 -28.26
N TRP A 476 -15.70 -10.09 -29.21
CA TRP A 476 -15.75 -11.54 -29.02
C TRP A 476 -14.41 -12.26 -29.20
N CYS A 477 -13.40 -11.63 -29.79
CA CYS A 477 -12.10 -12.27 -29.97
C CYS A 477 -11.44 -12.63 -28.64
N ASP A 478 -10.58 -13.66 -28.64
CA ASP A 478 -9.77 -14.05 -27.48
C ASP A 478 -8.63 -13.04 -27.28
N ALA A 479 -8.94 -11.94 -26.60
CA ALA A 479 -8.05 -10.81 -26.43
C ALA A 479 -6.85 -11.17 -25.55
N LYS A 480 -7.12 -11.86 -24.43
CA LYS A 480 -6.13 -12.22 -23.40
C LYS A 480 -5.07 -13.19 -23.92
N LYS A 481 -5.48 -14.31 -24.54
CA LYS A 481 -4.54 -15.41 -24.87
C LYS A 481 -4.02 -15.35 -26.30
N VAL A 482 -4.73 -14.69 -27.21
CA VAL A 482 -4.39 -14.74 -28.64
C VAL A 482 -4.08 -13.37 -29.21
N VAL A 483 -5.03 -12.43 -29.16
CA VAL A 483 -4.91 -11.18 -29.94
C VAL A 483 -3.81 -10.27 -29.40
N LEU A 484 -3.84 -9.90 -28.11
CA LEU A 484 -2.87 -8.97 -27.54
C LEU A 484 -1.43 -9.53 -27.57
N PRO A 485 -1.16 -10.79 -27.21
CA PRO A 485 0.18 -11.36 -27.32
C PRO A 485 0.72 -11.35 -28.76
N ARG A 486 -0.09 -11.76 -29.74
CA ARG A 486 0.32 -11.77 -31.16
C ARG A 486 0.53 -10.37 -31.71
N LEU A 487 -0.34 -9.44 -31.37
CA LEU A 487 -0.22 -8.05 -31.79
C LEU A 487 1.07 -7.43 -31.26
N ARG A 488 1.38 -7.63 -29.98
CA ARG A 488 2.63 -7.14 -29.36
C ARG A 488 3.87 -7.73 -30.01
N ASP A 489 3.88 -9.05 -30.22
CA ASP A 489 4.99 -9.73 -30.89
C ASP A 489 5.19 -9.21 -32.32
N ALA A 490 4.10 -8.99 -33.07
CA ALA A 490 4.17 -8.42 -34.42
C ALA A 490 4.68 -6.97 -34.42
N ILE A 491 4.20 -6.13 -33.50
CA ILE A 491 4.67 -4.74 -33.36
C ILE A 491 6.16 -4.70 -32.97
N GLN A 492 6.60 -5.53 -32.01
CA GLN A 492 7.99 -5.61 -31.61
C GLN A 492 8.88 -6.08 -32.78
N LYS A 493 8.47 -7.11 -33.52
CA LYS A 493 9.23 -7.60 -34.68
C LYS A 493 9.35 -6.58 -35.81
N GLN A 494 8.29 -5.81 -36.05
CA GLN A 494 8.24 -4.89 -37.18
C GLN A 494 8.86 -3.52 -36.87
N TYR A 495 8.71 -3.03 -35.64
CA TYR A 495 9.08 -1.66 -35.27
C TYR A 495 10.08 -1.57 -34.11
N ASP A 496 10.44 -2.69 -33.48
CA ASP A 496 11.26 -2.74 -32.25
C ASP A 496 10.66 -1.96 -31.07
N ILE A 497 9.32 -1.91 -31.01
CA ILE A 497 8.56 -1.17 -30.00
C ILE A 497 7.81 -2.13 -29.08
N THR A 498 7.92 -1.92 -27.78
CA THR A 498 7.11 -2.60 -26.76
C THR A 498 5.88 -1.76 -26.41
N VAL A 499 4.67 -2.32 -26.60
CA VAL A 499 3.41 -1.68 -26.24
C VAL A 499 2.76 -2.38 -25.06
N THR A 500 2.61 -1.66 -23.95
CA THR A 500 2.00 -2.16 -22.70
C THR A 500 0.50 -1.87 -22.65
N ASP A 501 -0.24 -2.58 -21.79
CA ASP A 501 -1.66 -2.29 -21.53
C ASP A 501 -1.86 -0.83 -21.12
N ARG A 502 -1.01 -0.37 -20.19
CA ARG A 502 -0.99 1.02 -19.72
C ARG A 502 -0.85 2.02 -20.85
N ALA A 503 0.07 1.79 -21.80
CA ALA A 503 0.26 2.67 -22.94
C ALA A 503 -0.99 2.75 -23.84
N ILE A 504 -1.71 1.63 -24.02
CA ILE A 504 -2.96 1.59 -24.79
C ILE A 504 -4.06 2.37 -24.05
N VAL A 505 -4.21 2.14 -22.74
CA VAL A 505 -5.25 2.82 -21.93
C VAL A 505 -5.00 4.32 -21.85
N GLU A 506 -3.77 4.76 -21.58
CA GLU A 506 -3.40 6.18 -21.52
C GLU A 506 -3.57 6.87 -22.88
N ALA A 507 -3.52 6.11 -23.99
CA ALA A 507 -3.77 6.62 -25.33
C ALA A 507 -5.26 6.73 -25.69
N LEU A 508 -6.21 6.29 -24.85
CA LEU A 508 -7.64 6.43 -25.11
C LEU A 508 -8.08 7.90 -25.02
N THR A 509 -8.84 8.38 -25.99
CA THR A 509 -9.54 9.67 -25.89
C THR A 509 -10.95 9.49 -25.33
N PRO A 510 -11.61 10.56 -24.87
CA PRO A 510 -13.00 10.49 -24.43
C PRO A 510 -13.98 9.96 -25.48
N ASN A 511 -13.65 9.90 -26.78
CA ASN A 511 -14.53 9.30 -27.79
C ASN A 511 -14.28 7.80 -27.99
N ASP A 512 -13.12 7.30 -27.57
CA ASP A 512 -12.75 5.90 -27.71
C ASP A 512 -13.33 5.01 -26.62
N VAL A 513 -13.61 5.57 -25.45
CA VAL A 513 -14.08 4.82 -24.27
C VAL A 513 -15.52 4.33 -24.52
N PRO A 514 -15.75 3.00 -24.59
CA PRO A 514 -17.09 2.46 -24.81
C PRO A 514 -18.05 2.80 -23.67
N GLU A 515 -19.34 2.96 -24.00
CA GLU A 515 -20.38 3.34 -23.03
C GLU A 515 -20.53 2.33 -21.88
N ASP A 516 -20.32 1.04 -22.14
CA ASP A 516 -20.35 0.00 -21.10
C ASP A 516 -19.28 0.23 -20.03
N LEU A 517 -18.05 0.52 -20.45
CA LEU A 517 -16.93 0.78 -19.55
C LEU A 517 -17.17 2.05 -18.71
N ARG A 518 -17.71 3.12 -19.32
CA ARG A 518 -18.10 4.33 -18.56
C ARG A 518 -19.19 4.02 -17.54
N ARG A 519 -20.17 3.21 -17.92
CA ARG A 519 -21.25 2.80 -17.02
C ARG A 519 -20.73 1.94 -15.87
N ALA A 520 -19.78 1.05 -16.13
CA ALA A 520 -19.11 0.24 -15.12
C ALA A 520 -18.42 1.14 -14.07
N VAL A 521 -17.59 2.08 -14.53
CA VAL A 521 -16.89 3.03 -13.65
C VAL A 521 -17.88 3.90 -12.88
N LYS A 522 -18.92 4.42 -13.53
CA LYS A 522 -19.96 5.22 -12.85
C LYS A 522 -20.69 4.42 -11.76
N LYS A 523 -21.03 3.15 -12.05
CA LYS A 523 -21.65 2.25 -11.06
C LYS A 523 -20.71 1.96 -9.89
N LEU A 524 -19.42 1.78 -10.17
CA LEU A 524 -18.39 1.54 -9.16
C LEU A 524 -18.21 2.77 -8.26
N VAL A 525 -18.12 3.98 -8.82
CA VAL A 525 -18.02 5.23 -8.04
C VAL A 525 -19.24 5.39 -7.13
N ALA A 526 -20.45 5.26 -7.68
CA ALA A 526 -21.69 5.36 -6.91
C ALA A 526 -21.81 4.26 -5.84
N PHE A 527 -21.20 3.10 -6.05
CA PHE A 527 -21.12 2.05 -5.04
C PHE A 527 -20.17 2.42 -3.91
N LEU A 528 -19.05 3.12 -4.18
CA LEU A 528 -18.02 3.46 -3.20
C LEU A 528 -18.33 4.70 -2.37
N GLU A 529 -19.09 5.66 -2.91
CA GLU A 529 -19.73 6.76 -2.17
C GLU A 529 -20.73 6.25 -1.14
#